data_AF-A0A0S4IWP8-F1
#
_entry.id   AF-A0A0S4IWP8-F1
#
_cell.length_a   1.000
_cell.length_b   1.000
_cell.length_c   1.000
_cell.angle_alpha   90.00
_cell.angle_beta   90.00
_cell.angle_gamma   90.00
#
_symmetry.space_group_name_H-M   'P 1'
#
loop_
_entity.id
_entity.type
_entity.pdbx_description
1 polymer ?
#
loop_
_entity_poly.entity_id
_entity_poly.type
_entity_poly.pdbx_seq_one_letter_code
_entity_poly.pdbx_strand_id
1 'polypeptide(L)'
;MGTDTPRGPLSTPRGTRGMDMLGIPSSQGGVPQPADRLGALNATLQQLEFQLSGVAMHGRNSGSEAKFYALSKKLQKVRAEIVREQREVSELRTAERERDSLRQAKEEHRKFFHR
;
A
#
# COMPACT_ATOMS: atom_id res chain seq x y z
N MET A 1 4.67 -62.01 -25.68
CA MET A 1 5.77 -61.20 -25.11
C MET A 1 5.11 -60.01 -24.43
N GLY A 2 4.97 -60.08 -23.10
CA GLY A 2 4.19 -59.12 -22.31
C GLY A 2 4.85 -57.75 -22.20
N THR A 3 4.04 -56.70 -22.21
CA THR A 3 4.45 -55.34 -21.89
C THR A 3 4.26 -55.10 -20.40
N ASP A 4 5.33 -55.33 -19.63
CA ASP A 4 5.40 -54.93 -18.23
C ASP A 4 6.46 -53.84 -18.08
N THR A 5 6.04 -52.64 -17.71
CA THR A 5 6.94 -51.65 -17.12
C THR A 5 6.16 -50.88 -16.06
N PRO A 6 6.57 -50.93 -14.78
CA PRO A 6 5.78 -50.43 -13.68
C PRO A 6 5.85 -48.91 -13.58
N ARG A 7 4.67 -48.28 -13.40
CA ARG A 7 4.47 -46.86 -13.18
C ARG A 7 4.79 -46.52 -11.73
N GLY A 8 6.06 -46.19 -11.43
CA GLY A 8 6.44 -45.63 -10.14
C GLY A 8 5.95 -44.18 -10.00
N PRO A 9 5.44 -43.75 -8.84
CA PRO A 9 5.12 -42.34 -8.62
C PRO A 9 6.42 -41.55 -8.46
N LEU A 10 6.64 -40.57 -9.34
CA LEU A 10 7.74 -39.62 -9.24
C LEU A 10 7.42 -38.66 -8.08
N SER A 11 7.87 -39.00 -6.88
CA SER A 11 7.93 -38.10 -5.74
C SER A 11 8.84 -36.92 -6.09
N THR A 12 8.27 -35.77 -6.44
CA THR A 12 9.01 -34.51 -6.49
C THR A 12 9.32 -34.08 -5.06
N PRO A 13 10.59 -33.89 -4.67
CA PRO A 13 10.90 -33.27 -3.40
C PRO A 13 10.47 -31.80 -3.46
N ARG A 14 9.55 -31.46 -2.55
CA ARG A 14 9.14 -30.10 -2.21
C ARG A 14 10.34 -29.38 -1.57
N GLY A 15 11.25 -28.92 -2.41
CA GLY A 15 12.38 -28.07 -2.06
C GLY A 15 11.96 -26.61 -2.03
N THR A 16 11.61 -26.17 -0.83
CA THR A 16 11.51 -24.76 -0.41
C THR A 16 12.78 -23.95 -0.72
N ARG A 17 12.59 -22.62 -0.88
CA ARG A 17 13.58 -21.52 -0.96
C ARG A 17 14.13 -21.19 -2.36
N GLY A 18 13.29 -20.59 -3.21
CA GLY A 18 13.62 -19.24 -3.71
C GLY A 18 13.15 -18.26 -2.64
N MET A 19 13.89 -17.24 -2.24
CA MET A 19 14.27 -16.20 -3.17
C MET A 19 13.40 -14.95 -3.06
N ASP A 20 12.27 -15.01 -2.35
CA ASP A 20 11.24 -13.96 -2.37
C ASP A 20 11.59 -12.82 -1.41
N MET A 21 12.76 -12.21 -1.60
CA MET A 21 13.19 -10.97 -0.93
C MET A 21 12.52 -9.74 -1.57
N LEU A 22 11.20 -9.77 -1.72
CA LEU A 22 10.36 -8.61 -1.93
C LEU A 22 9.07 -8.88 -1.17
N GLY A 23 9.06 -8.49 0.10
CA GLY A 23 7.89 -8.52 0.98
C GLY A 23 6.81 -7.56 0.50
N ILE A 24 6.21 -7.88 -0.64
CA ILE A 24 4.86 -7.43 -0.96
C ILE A 24 3.97 -8.29 -0.07
N PRO A 25 3.29 -7.74 0.95
CA PRO A 25 2.29 -8.53 1.63
C PRO A 25 1.27 -8.96 0.56
N SER A 26 1.16 -10.26 0.34
CA SER A 26 0.06 -10.87 -0.39
C SER A 26 -1.22 -10.57 0.38
N SER A 27 -1.76 -9.37 0.19
CA SER A 27 -3.06 -8.97 0.72
C SER A 27 -4.12 -9.68 -0.09
N GLN A 28 -4.63 -10.73 0.52
CA GLN A 28 -5.90 -11.37 0.24
C GLN A 28 -6.99 -10.30 0.00
N GLY A 29 -7.28 -9.99 -1.27
CA GLY A 29 -8.56 -9.50 -1.82
C GLY A 29 -9.30 -8.32 -1.19
N GLY A 30 -8.73 -7.56 -0.26
CA GLY A 30 -9.36 -6.40 0.36
C GLY A 30 -8.81 -5.09 -0.19
N VAL A 31 -9.69 -4.16 -0.57
CA VAL A 31 -9.31 -2.78 -0.87
C VAL A 31 -8.73 -2.17 0.41
N PRO A 32 -7.44 -1.80 0.48
CA PRO A 32 -6.82 -1.33 1.72
C PRO A 32 -7.50 -0.06 2.21
N GLN A 33 -7.63 0.11 3.53
CA GLN A 33 -8.26 1.31 4.08
C GLN A 33 -7.41 2.54 3.70
N PRO A 34 -8.03 3.71 3.46
CA PRO A 34 -7.30 4.92 3.07
C PRO A 34 -6.18 5.31 4.04
N ALA A 35 -6.37 5.07 5.34
CA ALA A 35 -5.34 5.30 6.36
C ALA A 35 -4.11 4.40 6.17
N ASP A 36 -4.30 3.11 5.82
CA ASP A 36 -3.21 2.16 5.59
C ASP A 36 -2.41 2.55 4.33
N ARG A 37 -3.11 2.98 3.27
CA ARG A 37 -2.48 3.48 2.05
C ARG A 37 -1.66 4.74 2.30
N LEU A 38 -2.20 5.68 3.07
CA LEU A 38 -1.48 6.89 3.46
C LEU A 38 -0.21 6.56 4.26
N GLY A 39 -0.25 5.55 5.15
CA GLY A 39 0.93 5.05 5.85
C GLY A 39 2.01 4.53 4.90
N ALA A 40 1.62 3.67 3.95
CA ALA A 40 2.55 3.11 2.96
C ALA A 40 3.16 4.19 2.04
N LEU A 41 2.37 5.19 1.63
CA LEU A 41 2.85 6.32 0.83
C LEU A 41 3.87 7.17 1.59
N ASN A 42 3.64 7.44 2.89
CA ASN A 42 4.59 8.18 3.71
C ASN A 42 5.91 7.42 3.91
N ALA A 43 5.86 6.09 4.11
CA ALA A 43 7.08 5.28 4.17
C ALA A 43 7.86 5.33 2.85
N THR A 44 7.14 5.25 1.71
CA THR A 44 7.73 5.38 0.38
C THR A 44 8.35 6.76 0.17
N LEU A 45 7.70 7.83 0.63
CA LEU A 45 8.22 9.19 0.58
C LEU A 45 9.57 9.31 1.29
N GLN A 46 9.65 8.84 2.53
CA GLN A 46 10.88 8.88 3.34
C GLN A 46 12.02 8.10 2.66
N GLN A 47 11.72 6.92 2.12
CA GLN A 47 12.70 6.12 1.41
C GLN A 47 13.23 6.84 0.15
N LEU A 48 12.36 7.48 -0.62
CA LEU A 48 12.76 8.22 -1.82
C LEU A 48 13.57 9.47 -1.49
N GLU A 49 13.24 10.20 -0.42
CA GLU A 49 14.01 11.36 0.05
C GLU A 49 15.41 10.96 0.51
N PHE A 50 15.52 9.83 1.21
CA PHE A 50 16.81 9.27 1.59
C PHE A 50 17.65 8.89 0.37
N GLN A 51 17.06 8.20 -0.60
CA GLN A 51 17.76 7.84 -1.85
C GLN A 51 18.22 9.07 -2.63
N LEU A 52 17.36 10.09 -2.74
CA LEU A 52 17.68 11.32 -3.46
C LEU A 52 18.85 12.07 -2.80
N SER A 53 18.87 12.11 -1.45
CA SER A 53 19.98 12.68 -0.68
C SER A 53 21.29 11.93 -0.94
N GLY A 54 21.23 10.60 -1.00
CA GLY A 54 22.39 9.77 -1.36
C GLY A 54 22.92 10.05 -2.77
N VAL A 55 22.05 10.23 -3.76
CA VAL A 55 22.44 10.56 -5.14
C VAL A 55 23.05 11.97 -5.22
N ALA A 56 22.47 12.95 -4.53
CA ALA A 56 22.99 14.32 -4.51
C ALA A 56 24.40 14.41 -3.92
N MET A 57 24.71 13.62 -2.89
CA MET A 57 26.02 13.62 -2.24
C MET A 57 27.13 12.93 -3.05
N HIS A 58 26.77 11.97 -3.93
CA HIS A 58 27.75 11.15 -4.67
C HIS A 58 27.76 11.42 -6.19
N GLY A 59 26.93 12.35 -6.66
CA GLY A 59 26.68 12.61 -8.08
C GLY A 59 27.80 13.39 -8.76
N ARG A 60 28.89 12.73 -9.14
CA ARG A 60 29.98 13.34 -9.94
C ARG A 60 29.99 12.93 -11.42
N ASN A 61 28.99 12.19 -11.88
CA ASN A 61 28.91 11.74 -13.27
C ASN A 61 27.50 11.90 -13.86
N SER A 62 27.43 12.03 -15.19
CA SER A 62 26.19 12.28 -15.96
C SER A 62 25.08 11.24 -15.74
N GLY A 63 25.43 10.01 -15.38
CA GLY A 63 24.46 8.98 -14.98
C GLY A 63 23.73 9.28 -13.66
N SER A 64 24.31 10.14 -12.81
CA SER A 64 23.69 10.56 -11.55
C SER A 64 22.61 11.62 -11.75
N GLU A 65 22.72 12.46 -12.78
CA GLU A 65 21.70 13.45 -13.12
C GLU A 65 20.40 12.77 -13.57
N ALA A 66 20.47 11.82 -14.50
CA ALA A 66 19.30 11.08 -14.96
C ALA A 66 18.59 10.34 -13.81
N LYS A 67 19.37 9.75 -12.88
CA LYS A 67 18.83 9.12 -11.66
C LYS A 67 18.18 10.14 -10.74
N PHE A 68 18.80 11.29 -10.53
CA PHE A 68 18.26 12.37 -9.71
C PHE A 68 16.92 12.87 -10.27
N TYR A 69 16.82 13.12 -11.58
CA TYR A 69 15.57 13.51 -12.23
C TYR A 69 14.49 12.43 -12.11
N ALA A 70 14.83 11.16 -12.34
CA ALA A 70 13.89 10.05 -12.24
C ALA A 70 13.34 9.90 -10.81
N LEU A 71 14.21 9.98 -9.79
CA LEU A 71 13.81 9.92 -8.38
C LEU A 71 12.98 11.14 -7.98
N SER A 72 13.38 12.34 -8.39
CA SER A 72 12.63 13.58 -8.11
C SER A 72 11.22 13.52 -8.70
N LYS A 73 11.07 13.01 -9.92
CA LYS A 73 9.76 12.83 -10.55
C LYS A 73 8.90 11.80 -9.81
N LYS A 74 9.49 10.70 -9.36
CA LYS A 74 8.78 9.70 -8.52
C LYS A 74 8.34 10.34 -7.20
N LEU A 75 9.21 11.10 -6.56
CA LEU A 75 8.91 11.79 -5.31
C LEU A 75 7.74 12.76 -5.46
N GLN A 76 7.73 13.57 -6.52
CA GLN A 76 6.61 14.47 -6.81
C GLN A 76 5.28 13.73 -6.99
N LYS A 77 5.28 12.57 -7.67
CA LYS A 77 4.08 11.74 -7.82
C LYS A 77 3.58 11.22 -6.48
N VAL A 78 4.47 10.69 -5.64
CA VAL A 78 4.10 10.18 -4.30
C VAL A 78 3.56 11.30 -3.43
N ARG A 79 4.17 12.49 -3.45
CA ARG A 79 3.65 13.67 -2.73
C ARG A 79 2.25 14.07 -3.18
N ALA A 80 1.98 14.09 -4.49
CA ALA A 80 0.66 14.39 -5.02
C ALA A 80 -0.38 13.33 -4.59
N GLU A 81 0.01 12.06 -4.58
CA GLU A 81 -0.86 10.97 -4.15
C GLU A 81 -1.17 11.02 -2.65
N ILE A 82 -0.19 11.36 -1.80
CA ILE A 82 -0.41 11.61 -0.37
C ILE A 82 -1.47 12.70 -0.16
N VAL A 83 -1.37 13.82 -0.88
CA VAL A 83 -2.35 14.91 -0.77
C VAL A 83 -3.75 14.45 -1.18
N ARG A 84 -3.87 13.64 -2.24
CA ARG A 84 -5.15 13.07 -2.66
C ARG A 84 -5.73 12.17 -1.56
N GLU A 85 -4.93 11.26 -1.02
CA GLU A 85 -5.36 10.32 0.02
C GLU A 85 -5.73 11.05 1.33
N GLN A 86 -4.99 12.10 1.69
CA GLN A 86 -5.30 12.94 2.85
C GLN A 86 -6.67 13.63 2.71
N ARG A 87 -7.04 14.07 1.49
CA ARG A 87 -8.36 14.63 1.22
C ARG A 87 -9.45 13.58 1.39
N GLU A 88 -9.26 12.39 0.80
CA GLU A 88 -10.21 11.29 0.93
C GLU A 88 -10.43 10.88 2.39
N VAL A 89 -9.35 10.76 3.18
CA VAL A 89 -9.44 10.49 4.62
C VAL A 89 -10.21 11.59 5.37
N SER A 90 -10.01 12.86 5.00
CA SER A 90 -10.72 14.00 5.62
C SER A 90 -12.21 14.01 5.28
N GLU A 91 -12.56 13.69 4.04
CA GLU A 91 -13.95 13.59 3.59
C GLU A 91 -14.67 12.46 4.32
N LEU A 92 -14.04 11.28 4.42
CA LEU A 92 -14.59 10.15 5.17
C LEU A 92 -14.83 10.49 6.65
N ARG A 93 -13.87 11.14 7.31
CA ARG A 93 -14.03 11.60 8.70
C ARG A 93 -15.15 12.62 8.87
N THR A 94 -15.48 13.37 7.84
CA THR A 94 -16.57 14.35 7.88
C THR A 94 -17.92 13.65 7.72
N ALA A 95 -18.02 12.74 6.75
CA ALA A 95 -19.20 11.89 6.57
C ALA A 95 -19.49 11.01 7.81
N GLU A 96 -18.47 10.49 8.48
CA GLU A 96 -18.64 9.73 9.73
C GLU A 96 -19.23 10.60 10.84
N ARG A 97 -18.74 11.83 11.01
CA ARG A 97 -19.27 12.78 11.99
C ARG A 97 -20.73 13.15 11.71
N GLU A 98 -21.08 13.39 10.44
CA GLU A 98 -22.45 13.66 10.02
C GLU A 98 -23.38 12.46 10.24
N ARG A 99 -22.90 11.24 9.96
CA ARG A 99 -23.67 10.02 10.24
C ARG A 99 -23.92 9.86 11.73
N ASP A 100 -22.93 10.13 12.56
CA ASP A 100 -23.03 9.97 14.00
C ASP A 100 -23.94 11.04 14.62
N SER A 101 -23.93 12.28 14.11
CA SER A 101 -24.88 13.32 14.53
C SER A 101 -26.32 12.97 14.14
N LEU A 102 -26.54 12.43 12.93
CA LEU A 102 -27.86 11.94 12.51
C LEU A 102 -28.34 10.77 13.38
N ARG A 103 -27.45 9.88 13.81
CA ARG A 103 -27.80 8.78 14.74
C ARG A 103 -28.25 9.33 16.09
N GLN A 104 -27.55 10.31 16.63
CA GLN A 104 -27.92 10.97 17.89
C GLN A 104 -29.28 11.67 17.78
N ALA A 105 -29.50 12.45 16.72
CA ALA A 105 -30.77 13.14 16.49
C ALA A 105 -31.96 12.16 16.38
N LYS A 106 -31.77 11.02 15.68
CA LYS A 106 -32.79 9.96 15.62
C LYS A 106 -33.06 9.34 16.98
N GLU A 107 -32.03 9.14 17.80
CA GLU A 107 -32.18 8.57 19.14
C GLU A 107 -32.89 9.54 20.09
N GLU A 108 -32.56 10.83 20.03
CA GLU A 108 -33.24 11.90 20.78
C GLU A 108 -34.72 12.01 20.39
N HIS A 109 -35.01 12.04 19.08
CA HIS A 109 -36.37 12.00 18.58
C HIS A 109 -37.12 10.76 19.10
N ARG A 110 -36.51 9.57 19.03
CA ARG A 110 -37.13 8.34 19.58
C ARG A 110 -37.43 8.48 21.08
N LYS A 111 -36.50 9.01 21.88
CA LYS A 111 -36.68 9.24 23.32
C LYS A 111 -37.80 10.24 23.63
N PHE A 112 -37.96 11.25 22.78
CA PHE A 112 -38.98 12.28 22.95
C PHE A 112 -40.40 11.76 22.67
N PHE A 113 -40.59 10.93 21.65
CA PHE A 113 -41.90 10.41 21.23
C PHE A 113 -42.34 9.10 21.91
N HIS A 114 -41.46 8.46 22.70
CA HIS A 114 -41.78 7.22 23.45
C HIS A 114 -41.71 7.42 24.97
N ARG A 115 -41.82 8.67 25.45
CA ARG A 115 -42.18 9.00 26.83
C ARG A 115 -43.67 9.21 26.94
#